data_AF-A0A175VV77-F1
#
_entry.id   AF-A0A175VV77-F1
#
_cell.length_a   1.000
_cell.length_b   1.000
_cell.length_c   1.000
_cell.angle_alpha   90.00
_cell.angle_beta   90.00
_cell.angle_gamma   90.00
#
_symmetry.space_group_name_H-M   'P 1'
#
loop_
_entity.id
_entity.type
_entity.pdbx_description
1 polymer ?
#
loop_
_entity_poly.entity_id
_entity_poly.type
_entity_poly.pdbx_seq_one_letter_code
_entity_poly.pdbx_strand_id
1 'polypeptide(L)'
;MSHSPTAPPKPMVSKDTQETLAVFVAERDWDQFHTPENLAKSIAIEAGELLECFQWGSEPNPQDVRDELADVLTYCLHLARRIGADPDQIVLEKLEKTRKKYPVEKAKGSIKKYDEY
;
A
#
# COMPACT_ATOMS: atom_id res chain seq x y z
N MET A 1 24.10 29.55 9.30
CA MET A 1 24.16 28.18 9.84
C MET A 1 23.86 27.23 8.70
N SER A 2 24.78 26.33 8.36
CA SER A 2 24.55 25.31 7.33
C SER A 2 23.58 24.29 7.91
N HIS A 3 22.34 24.26 7.42
CA HIS A 3 21.48 23.08 7.63
C HIS A 3 22.05 21.98 6.75
N SER A 4 22.76 21.03 7.36
CA SER A 4 23.03 19.76 6.70
C SER A 4 21.69 19.20 6.24
N PRO A 5 21.54 18.84 4.95
CA PRO A 5 20.31 18.25 4.49
C PRO A 5 20.04 16.99 5.30
N THR A 6 18.90 16.95 5.97
CA THR A 6 18.40 15.74 6.62
C THR A 6 18.40 14.62 5.59
N ALA A 7 18.94 13.46 5.95
CA ALA A 7 18.91 12.29 5.09
C ALA A 7 17.47 12.05 4.59
N PRO A 8 17.30 11.62 3.32
CA PRO A 8 15.97 11.30 2.82
C PRO A 8 15.32 10.24 3.73
N PRO A 9 13.98 10.28 3.89
CA PRO A 9 13.28 9.28 4.69
C PRO A 9 13.60 7.87 4.17
N LYS A 10 13.71 6.92 5.10
CA LYS A 10 13.89 5.51 4.73
C LYS A 10 12.64 5.02 3.99
N PRO A 11 12.77 4.34 2.84
CA PRO A 11 11.62 3.83 2.11
C PRO A 11 10.76 2.89 2.96
N MET A 12 9.46 2.91 2.73
CA MET A 12 8.49 2.04 3.40
C MET A 12 8.81 0.56 3.15
N VAL A 13 9.16 0.20 1.91
CA VAL A 13 9.64 -1.13 1.52
C VAL A 13 11.03 -1.00 0.95
N SER A 14 11.94 -1.86 1.40
CA SER A 14 13.34 -1.80 0.99
C SER A 14 13.49 -1.95 -0.53
N LYS A 15 14.50 -1.29 -1.11
CA LYS A 15 14.82 -1.44 -2.53
C LYS A 15 15.16 -2.89 -2.87
N ASP A 16 15.85 -3.59 -1.97
CA ASP A 16 16.22 -5.00 -2.15
C ASP A 16 14.98 -5.90 -2.24
N THR A 17 13.95 -5.64 -1.44
CA THR A 17 12.65 -6.34 -1.52
C THR A 17 11.98 -6.06 -2.86
N GLN A 18 11.92 -4.80 -3.29
CA GLN A 18 11.28 -4.44 -4.57
C GLN A 18 12.01 -5.05 -5.77
N GLU A 19 13.34 -5.14 -5.71
CA GLU A 19 14.14 -5.79 -6.75
C GLU A 19 13.97 -7.31 -6.74
N THR A 20 13.92 -7.92 -5.56
CA THR A 20 13.63 -9.36 -5.42
C THR A 20 12.28 -9.71 -6.04
N LEU A 21 11.26 -8.88 -5.80
CA LEU A 21 9.94 -9.03 -6.44
C LEU A 21 10.02 -8.88 -7.97
N ALA A 22 10.79 -7.91 -8.47
CA ALA A 22 10.97 -7.72 -9.91
C ALA A 22 11.66 -8.92 -10.58
N VAL A 23 12.69 -9.47 -9.94
CA VAL A 23 13.36 -10.69 -10.40
C VAL A 23 12.40 -11.88 -10.42
N PHE A 24 11.64 -12.09 -9.34
CA PHE A 24 10.66 -13.18 -9.25
C PHE A 24 9.63 -13.14 -10.38
N VAL A 25 9.13 -11.94 -10.72
CA VAL A 25 8.19 -11.70 -11.83
C VAL A 25 8.84 -11.96 -13.18
N ALA A 26 10.08 -11.50 -13.37
CA ALA A 26 10.82 -11.67 -14.62
C ALA A 26 11.15 -13.14 -14.90
N GLU A 27 11.55 -13.91 -13.88
CA GLU A 27 11.84 -15.35 -13.97
C GLU A 27 10.63 -16.18 -14.44
N ARG A 28 9.42 -15.68 -14.20
CA ARG A 28 8.16 -16.34 -14.59
C ARG A 28 7.55 -15.76 -15.86
N ASP A 29 8.22 -14.80 -16.49
CA ASP A 29 7.70 -14.04 -17.64
C ASP A 29 6.32 -13.41 -17.34
N TRP A 30 6.06 -13.05 -16.08
CA TRP A 30 4.77 -12.51 -15.65
C TRP A 30 4.61 -11.02 -15.96
N ASP A 31 5.69 -10.32 -16.28
CA ASP A 31 5.67 -8.88 -16.62
C ASP A 31 4.71 -8.57 -17.78
N GLN A 32 4.55 -9.51 -18.73
CA GLN A 32 3.62 -9.38 -19.85
C GLN A 32 2.14 -9.30 -19.41
N PHE A 33 1.80 -9.88 -18.26
CA PHE A 33 0.44 -9.89 -17.71
C PHE A 33 0.19 -8.77 -16.68
N HIS A 34 1.26 -8.15 -16.18
CA HIS A 34 1.23 -7.07 -15.19
C HIS A 34 0.84 -5.73 -15.84
N THR A 35 -0.33 -5.64 -16.48
CA THR A 35 -0.91 -4.35 -16.89
C THR A 35 -1.42 -3.59 -15.67
N PRO A 36 -1.47 -2.24 -15.68
CA PRO A 36 -2.07 -1.48 -14.58
C PRO A 36 -3.49 -1.93 -14.22
N GLU A 37 -4.27 -2.33 -15.23
CA GLU A 37 -5.62 -2.87 -15.04
C GLU A 37 -5.61 -4.19 -14.29
N ASN A 38 -4.77 -5.15 -14.70
CA ASN A 38 -4.69 -6.46 -14.06
C ASN A 38 -4.18 -6.34 -12.62
N LEU A 39 -3.16 -5.50 -12.39
CA LEU A 39 -2.62 -5.27 -11.05
C LEU A 39 -3.66 -4.60 -10.13
N ALA A 40 -4.45 -3.65 -10.63
CA ALA A 40 -5.53 -3.05 -9.85
C ALA A 40 -6.63 -4.08 -9.50
N LYS A 41 -6.94 -5.01 -10.40
CA LYS A 41 -7.85 -6.13 -10.12
C LYS A 41 -7.27 -7.05 -9.06
N SER A 42 -6.00 -7.44 -9.16
CA SER A 42 -5.33 -8.26 -8.16
C SER A 42 -5.37 -7.62 -6.78
N ILE A 43 -5.08 -6.31 -6.65
CA ILE A 43 -5.21 -5.60 -5.36
C ILE A 43 -6.61 -5.77 -4.75
N ALA A 44 -7.67 -5.69 -5.56
CA ALA A 44 -9.03 -5.85 -5.08
C ALA A 44 -9.37 -7.29 -4.70
N ILE A 45 -8.80 -8.27 -5.40
CA ILE A 45 -8.94 -9.71 -5.12
C ILE A 45 -8.27 -10.03 -3.77
N GLU A 46 -6.99 -9.70 -3.61
CA GLU A 46 -6.26 -9.97 -2.35
C GLU A 46 -6.83 -9.19 -1.16
N ALA A 47 -7.38 -7.99 -1.40
CA ALA A 47 -8.09 -7.26 -0.35
C ALA A 47 -9.39 -7.98 0.07
N GLY A 48 -10.00 -8.75 -0.84
CA GLY A 48 -11.10 -9.66 -0.55
C GLY A 48 -10.64 -10.85 0.29
N GLU A 49 -9.52 -11.50 -0.06
CA GLU A 49 -8.95 -12.62 0.70
C GLU A 49 -8.56 -12.19 2.13
N LEU A 50 -7.96 -10.99 2.26
CA LEU A 50 -7.71 -10.36 3.56
C LEU A 50 -9.00 -10.15 4.36
N LEU A 51 -10.10 -9.78 3.71
CA LEU A 51 -11.39 -9.61 4.38
C LEU A 51 -11.98 -10.96 4.84
N GLU A 52 -11.78 -12.03 4.06
CA GLU A 52 -12.26 -13.39 4.40
C GLU A 52 -11.66 -13.91 5.69
N CYS A 53 -10.41 -13.53 6.02
CA CYS A 53 -9.78 -13.85 7.29
C CYS A 53 -10.62 -13.43 8.51
N PHE A 54 -11.41 -12.34 8.40
CA PHE A 54 -12.25 -11.80 9.47
C PHE A 54 -13.73 -12.18 9.34
N GLN A 55 -14.09 -13.01 8.36
CA GLN A 55 -15.47 -13.38 8.13
C GLN A 55 -16.00 -14.31 9.23
N TRP A 56 -17.31 -14.25 9.49
CA TRP A 56 -18.04 -15.17 10.38
C TRP A 56 -17.73 -15.07 11.88
N GLY A 57 -16.98 -14.06 12.32
CA GLY A 57 -16.84 -13.73 13.75
C GLY A 57 -15.95 -14.66 14.56
N SER A 58 -15.23 -15.59 13.92
CA SER A 58 -14.09 -16.28 14.53
C SER A 58 -12.90 -15.34 14.67
N GLU A 59 -12.05 -15.58 15.67
CA GLU A 59 -10.74 -14.92 15.71
C GLU A 59 -9.93 -15.33 14.47
N PRO A 60 -9.41 -14.37 13.68
CA PRO A 60 -8.67 -14.68 12.48
C PRO A 60 -7.37 -15.40 12.84
N ASN A 61 -6.92 -16.34 12.00
CA ASN A 61 -5.59 -16.89 12.11
C ASN A 61 -4.56 -15.77 11.84
N PRO A 62 -3.65 -15.45 12.79
CA PRO A 62 -2.68 -14.37 12.60
C PRO A 62 -1.72 -14.58 11.42
N GLN A 63 -1.47 -15.82 11.01
CA GLN A 63 -0.59 -16.11 9.89
C GLN A 63 -1.29 -15.78 8.56
N ASP A 64 -2.53 -16.25 8.39
CA ASP A 64 -3.33 -16.01 7.18
C ASP A 64 -3.49 -14.50 6.95
N VAL A 65 -3.83 -13.72 7.99
CA VAL A 65 -3.92 -12.25 7.89
C VAL A 65 -2.62 -11.60 7.42
N ARG A 66 -1.46 -12.12 7.84
CA ARG A 66 -0.15 -11.58 7.44
C ARG A 66 0.15 -11.90 5.99
N ASP A 67 -0.23 -13.08 5.52
CA ASP A 67 0.00 -13.53 4.16
C ASP A 67 -0.88 -12.71 3.20
N GLU A 68 -2.18 -12.58 3.47
CA GLU A 68 -3.07 -11.77 2.63
C GLU A 68 -2.70 -10.28 2.62
N LEU A 69 -2.26 -9.75 3.77
CA LEU A 69 -1.74 -8.38 3.82
C LEU A 69 -0.45 -8.23 2.99
N ALA A 70 0.41 -9.24 2.97
CA ALA A 70 1.62 -9.24 2.16
C ALA A 70 1.29 -9.27 0.67
N ASP A 71 0.26 -9.99 0.24
CA ASP A 71 -0.17 -10.03 -1.15
C ASP A 71 -0.78 -8.70 -1.61
N VAL A 72 -1.64 -8.08 -0.78
CA VAL A 72 -2.14 -6.70 -1.04
C VAL A 72 -0.97 -5.72 -1.21
N LEU A 73 0.03 -5.75 -0.32
CA LEU A 73 1.21 -4.90 -0.42
C LEU A 73 2.03 -5.20 -1.68
N THR A 74 2.22 -6.47 -2.02
CA THR A 74 2.99 -6.92 -3.18
C THR A 74 2.39 -6.39 -4.48
N TYR A 75 1.08 -6.54 -4.69
CA TYR A 75 0.44 -6.00 -5.88
C TYR A 75 0.39 -4.47 -5.90
N CYS A 76 0.31 -3.80 -4.74
CA CYS A 76 0.45 -2.35 -4.67
C CYS A 76 1.84 -1.90 -5.16
N LEU A 77 2.91 -2.59 -4.76
CA LEU A 77 4.27 -2.30 -5.21
C LEU A 77 4.46 -2.59 -6.70
N HIS A 78 3.90 -3.69 -7.20
CA HIS A 78 3.90 -3.99 -8.62
C HIS A 78 3.17 -2.91 -9.42
N LEU A 79 2.00 -2.46 -8.96
CA LEU A 79 1.26 -1.38 -9.62
C LEU A 79 2.05 -0.08 -9.60
N ALA A 80 2.63 0.31 -8.46
CA ALA A 80 3.46 1.50 -8.33
C ALA A 80 4.65 1.46 -9.31
N ARG A 81 5.39 0.34 -9.36
CA ARG A 81 6.47 0.12 -10.33
C ARG A 81 5.95 0.24 -11.77
N ARG A 82 4.81 -0.37 -12.07
CA ARG A 82 4.25 -0.41 -13.44
C ARG A 82 3.82 0.97 -13.95
N ILE A 83 3.31 1.84 -13.08
CA ILE A 83 2.91 3.21 -13.42
C ILE A 83 4.02 4.24 -13.21
N GLY A 84 5.22 3.82 -12.79
CA GLY A 84 6.35 4.71 -12.53
C GLY A 84 6.16 5.61 -11.30
N ALA A 85 5.38 5.16 -10.32
CA ALA A 85 5.14 5.89 -9.07
C ALA A 85 6.08 5.40 -7.96
N ASP A 86 6.64 6.34 -7.20
CA ASP A 86 7.36 6.04 -5.96
C ASP A 86 6.33 5.83 -4.81
N PRO A 87 6.30 4.66 -4.14
CA PRO A 87 5.31 4.36 -3.12
C PRO A 87 5.31 5.35 -1.94
N ASP A 88 6.49 5.77 -1.48
CA ASP A 88 6.62 6.71 -0.37
C ASP A 88 6.07 8.08 -0.77
N GLN A 89 6.45 8.57 -1.95
CA GLN A 89 6.01 9.86 -2.47
C GLN A 89 4.48 9.93 -2.60
N ILE A 90 3.84 8.96 -3.25
CA ILE A 90 2.39 9.00 -3.47
C ILE A 90 1.60 8.93 -2.16
N VAL A 91 2.08 8.16 -1.17
CA VAL A 91 1.46 8.06 0.15
C VAL A 91 1.60 9.38 0.89
N LEU A 92 2.80 9.99 0.91
CA LEU A 92 3.04 11.26 1.61
C LEU A 92 2.26 12.43 0.98
N GLU A 93 2.21 12.51 -0.35
CA GLU A 93 1.40 13.50 -1.07
C GLU A 93 -0.10 13.34 -0.81
N LYS A 94 -0.60 12.10 -0.78
CA LYS A 94 -1.98 11.82 -0.44
C LYS A 94 -2.28 12.16 1.02
N LEU A 95 -1.36 11.82 1.94
CA LEU A 95 -1.49 12.09 3.36
C LEU A 95 -1.58 13.59 3.65
N GLU A 96 -0.80 14.42 2.95
CA GLU A 96 -0.86 15.88 3.08
C GLU A 96 -2.24 16.43 2.68
N LYS A 97 -2.84 15.89 1.61
CA LYS A 97 -4.22 16.21 1.22
C LYS A 97 -5.23 15.71 2.27
N THR A 98 -5.02 14.50 2.82
CA THR A 98 -5.87 13.91 3.86
C THR A 98 -5.86 14.71 5.15
N ARG A 99 -4.69 15.22 5.61
CA ARG A 99 -4.60 16.09 6.80
C ARG A 99 -5.45 17.36 6.69
N LYS A 100 -5.50 17.96 5.49
CA LYS A 100 -6.35 19.13 5.23
C LYS A 100 -7.83 18.79 5.26
N LYS A 101 -8.20 17.58 4.81
CA LYS A 101 -9.58 17.06 4.89
C LYS A 101 -9.97 16.64 6.30
N TYR A 102 -9.04 16.20 7.14
CA TYR A 102 -9.32 15.67 8.47
C TYR A 102 -8.46 16.39 9.52
N PRO A 103 -8.75 17.68 9.81
CA PRO A 103 -8.02 18.40 10.84
C PRO A 103 -8.26 17.76 12.21
N VAL A 104 -7.21 17.72 13.05
CA VAL A 104 -7.24 17.03 14.36
C VAL A 104 -8.45 17.44 15.21
N GLU A 105 -8.76 18.73 15.26
CA GLU A 105 -9.87 19.28 16.07
C GLU A 105 -11.25 18.72 15.69
N LYS A 106 -11.42 18.27 14.45
CA LYS A 106 -12.70 17.73 13.95
C LYS A 106 -12.70 16.21 13.80
N ALA A 107 -11.55 15.63 13.52
CA ALA A 107 -11.43 14.22 13.17
C ALA A 107 -11.03 13.32 14.35
N LYS A 108 -10.47 13.87 15.44
CA LYS A 108 -10.01 13.06 16.59
C LYS A 108 -11.16 12.28 17.23
N GLY A 109 -11.08 10.95 17.18
CA GLY A 109 -12.10 10.06 17.75
C GLY A 109 -13.45 10.06 17.02
N SER A 110 -13.53 10.71 15.85
CA SER A 110 -14.76 10.81 15.06
C SER A 110 -14.72 9.81 13.91
N ILE A 111 -15.82 9.07 13.70
CA ILE A 111 -16.03 8.23 12.52
C ILE A 111 -16.62 9.01 11.33
N LYS A 112 -17.02 10.28 11.56
CA LYS A 112 -17.62 11.13 10.54
C LYS A 112 -16.65 11.37 9.40
N LYS A 113 -17.17 11.35 8.18
CA LYS A 113 -16.45 11.84 7.01
C LYS A 113 -16.26 13.36 7.11
N TYR A 114 -15.31 13.88 6.34
CA TYR A 114 -14.93 15.30 6.39
C TYR A 114 -16.02 16.28 5.96
N ASP A 115 -17.05 15.77 5.30
CA ASP A 115 -18.25 16.48 4.85
C ASP A 115 -19.43 16.37 5.85
N GLU A 116 -19.26 15.69 6.99
CA GLU A 116 -20.29 15.45 8.01
C GLU A 116 -20.04 16.19 9.35
N TYR A 117 -19.01 17.04 9.41
CA TYR A 117 -18.68 17.90 10.55
C TYR A 117 -18.94 19.39 10.30
#